data_AF-A0A971BW60-F1
#
_entry.id   AF-A0A971BW60-F1
#
_cell.length_a   1.000
_cell.length_b   1.000
_cell.length_c   1.000
_cell.angle_alpha   90.00
_cell.angle_beta   90.00
_cell.angle_gamma   90.00
#
_symmetry.space_group_name_H-M   'P 1'
#
loop_
_entity.id
_entity.type
_entity.pdbx_description
1 polymer ?
#
loop_
_entity_poly.entity_id
_entity_poly.type
_entity_poly.pdbx_seq_one_letter_code
_entity_poly.pdbx_strand_id
1 'polypeptide(L)' 'MFGYVRPLKGELKVREYEMYQAAYCGLCAAMKRRYGGISTLLLNYDLTFLAVLLLSLSAHPGYVDKRC' A
#
# COMPACT_ATOMS: atom_id res chain seq x y z
N MET A 1 -3.02 13.34 -0.10
CA MET A 1 -3.17 11.95 0.39
C MET A 1 -3.71 12.05 1.81
N PHE A 2 -4.96 11.65 1.99
CA PHE A 2 -5.68 11.73 3.27
C PHE A 2 -5.61 10.35 3.96
N GLY A 3 -5.84 10.35 5.26
CA GLY A 3 -5.92 9.14 6.06
C GLY A 3 -5.55 9.41 7.52
N TYR A 4 -6.19 8.67 8.42
CA TYR A 4 -6.03 8.81 9.86
C TYR A 4 -4.68 8.27 10.33
N VAL A 5 -4.26 7.12 9.80
CA VAL A 5 -2.98 6.49 10.12
C VAL A 5 -1.93 6.94 9.11
N ARG A 6 -1.07 7.89 9.50
CA ARG A 6 0.04 8.36 8.66
C ARG A 6 1.36 7.76 9.12
N PRO A 7 2.18 7.21 8.22
CA PRO A 7 3.51 6.74 8.58
C PRO A 7 4.39 7.92 9.03
N LEU A 8 5.00 7.78 10.21
CA LEU A 8 5.95 8.75 10.73
C LEU A 8 7.30 8.56 10.01
N LYS A 9 7.48 9.32 8.92
CA LYS A 9 8.67 9.20 8.05
C LYS A 9 10.01 9.31 8.79
N GLY A 10 10.06 10.07 9.90
CA GLY A 10 11.27 10.29 10.67
C GLY A 10 11.71 9.09 11.52
N GLU A 11 10.80 8.17 11.84
CA GLU A 11 11.11 6.98 12.65
C GLU A 11 11.14 5.68 11.84
N LEU A 12 10.56 5.66 10.63
CA LEU A 12 10.63 4.49 9.75
C LEU A 12 12.04 4.34 9.16
N LYS A 13 12.53 3.10 9.12
CA LYS A 13 13.72 2.78 8.33
C LYS A 13 13.41 3.00 6.85
N VAL A 14 14.42 3.44 6.09
CA VAL A 14 14.29 3.66 4.63
C VAL A 14 13.67 2.45 3.93
N ARG A 15 14.12 1.24 4.28
CA ARG A 15 13.58 -0.02 3.75
C ARG A 15 12.08 -0.23 4.04
N GLU A 16 11.62 0.16 5.22
CA GLU A 16 10.20 0.02 5.61
C GLU A 16 9.34 1.04 4.87
N TYR A 17 9.88 2.25 4.66
CA TYR A 17 9.22 3.27 3.86
C TYR A 17 9.08 2.84 2.40
N GLU A 18 10.14 2.26 1.82
CA GLU A 18 10.11 1.68 0.47
C GLU A 18 9.09 0.55 0.34
N MET A 19 9.02 -0.35 1.33
CA MET A 19 7.99 -1.41 1.37
C MET A 19 6.57 -0.83 1.44
N TYR A 20 6.37 0.20 2.26
CA TYR A 20 5.07 0.89 2.36
C TYR A 20 4.68 1.55 1.03
N GLN A 21 5.64 2.17 0.36
CA GLN A 21 5.43 2.79 -0.95
C GLN A 21 5.18 1.75 -2.04
N ALA A 22 5.87 0.62 -2.01
CA ALA A 22 5.61 -0.50 -2.91
C ALA A 22 4.22 -1.11 -2.69
N ALA A 23 3.78 -1.27 -1.44
CA ALA A 23 2.42 -1.72 -1.11
C ALA A 23 1.36 -0.74 -1.62
N TYR A 24 1.59 0.57 -1.49
CA TYR A 24 0.73 1.60 -2.05
C TYR A 24 0.60 1.47 -3.58
N CYS A 25 1.72 1.32 -4.29
CA CYS A 25 1.73 1.15 -5.74
C CYS A 25 1.03 -0.15 -6.17
N GLY A 26 1.27 -1.26 -5.46
CA GLY A 26 0.61 -2.54 -5.71
C GLY A 26 -0.91 -2.45 -5.50
N LEU A 27 -1.35 -1.73 -4.46
CA LEU A 27 -2.76 -1.49 -4.20
C LEU A 27 -3.38 -0.58 -5.27
N CYS A 28 -2.70 0.50 -5.67
CA CYS A 28 -3.11 1.35 -6.79
C CYS A 28 -3.33 0.53 -8.07
N ALA A 29 -2.37 -0.32 -8.42
CA ALA A 29 -2.44 -1.16 -9.63
C ALA A 29 -3.56 -2.21 -9.55
N ALA A 30 -3.77 -2.82 -8.39
CA ALA A 30 -4.87 -3.76 -8.17
C ALA A 30 -6.25 -3.07 -8.28
N MET A 31 -6.40 -1.91 -7.66
CA MET A 31 -7.62 -1.11 -7.71
C MET A 31 -7.91 -0.61 -9.13
N LYS A 32 -6.88 -0.08 -9.82
CA LYS A 32 -7.00 0.36 -11.23
C LYS A 32 -7.46 -0.77 -12.15
N ARG A 33 -6.98 -2.00 -11.93
CA ARG A 33 -7.41 -3.18 -12.72
C ARG A 33 -8.85 -3.60 -12.43
N ARG A 34 -9.32 -3.47 -11.19
CA ARG A 34 -10.63 -3.98 -10.76
C ARG A 34 -11.77 -2.96 -10.86
N TYR A 35 -11.46 -1.67 -10.67
CA TYR A 35 -12.43 -0.58 -10.56
C TYR A 35 -12.13 0.61 -11.49
N GLY A 36 -11.11 0.52 -12.35
CA GLY A 36 -10.72 1.60 -13.26
C GLY A 36 -9.96 2.75 -12.57
N GLY A 37 -9.61 3.80 -13.34
CA GLY A 37 -8.74 4.90 -12.88
C GLY A 37 -9.34 5.86 -11.84
N ILE A 38 -10.66 5.81 -11.63
CA ILE A 38 -11.35 6.64 -10.63
C ILE A 38 -11.06 6.14 -9.20
N SER A 39 -10.76 4.84 -9.05
CA SER A 39 -10.49 4.20 -7.75
C SER A 39 -9.17 4.65 -7.10
N THR A 40 -8.21 5.12 -7.90
CA THR A 40 -6.94 5.68 -7.43
C THR A 40 -7.11 7.00 -6.69
N LEU A 41 -8.21 7.73 -6.91
CA LEU A 41 -8.53 8.97 -6.16
C LEU A 41 -9.05 8.69 -4.74
N LEU A 42 -9.55 7.48 -4.50
CA LEU A 42 -10.03 7.03 -3.18
C LEU A 42 -8.92 6.39 -2.32
N LEU A 43 -7.68 6.29 -2.82
CA LEU A 43 -6.60 5.67 -2.08
C LEU A 43 -6.16 6.55 -0.90
N ASN A 44 -6.54 6.13 0.30
CA ASN A 44 -6.15 6.72 1.57
C ASN A 44 -5.00 5.94 2.22
N TYR A 45 -4.25 6.59 3.12
CA TYR A 45 -3.20 5.93 3.91
C TYR A 45 -3.76 4.74 4.69
N ASP A 46 -5.00 4.82 5.19
CA ASP A 46 -5.62 3.74 5.99
C ASP A 46 -5.82 2.44 5.21
N LEU A 47 -6.18 2.51 3.92
CA LEU A 47 -6.32 1.32 3.08
C LEU A 47 -4.97 0.66 2.81
N THR A 48 -3.91 1.46 2.68
CA THR A 48 -2.55 0.95 2.50
C THR A 48 -2.06 0.29 3.78
N PHE A 49 -2.32 0.92 4.93
CA PHE A 49 -2.03 0.35 6.24
C PHE A 49 -2.76 -0.99 6.45
N LEU A 50 -4.07 -1.04 6.17
CA LEU A 50 -4.87 -2.27 6.24
C LEU A 50 -4.34 -3.36 5.30
N ALA A 51 -3.95 -3.00 4.07
CA ALA A 51 -3.37 -3.96 3.13
C ALA A 51 -2.06 -4.56 3.64
N VAL A 52 -1.17 -3.73 4.18
CA VAL A 52 0.09 -4.19 4.79
C VAL A 52 -0.18 -5.04 6.04
N LEU A 53 -1.15 -4.67 6.87
CA LEU A 53 -1.55 -5.42 8.05
C LEU A 53 -2.10 -6.81 7.67
N LEU A 54 -3.01 -6.87 6.69
CA LEU A 54 -3.56 -8.13 6.18
C LEU A 54 -2.49 -9.02 5.54
N LEU A 55 -1.50 -8.41 4.87
CA LEU A 55 -0.36 -9.14 4.31
C LEU A 55 0.52 -9.73 5.43
N SER A 56 0.73 -8.99 6.52
CA SER A 56 1.45 -9.46 7.70
C SER A 56 0.73 -10.61 8.43
N LEU A 57 -0.60 -10.56 8.45
CA LEU A 57 -1.45 -11.62 9.04
C LEU A 57 -1.63 -12.83 8.12
N SER A 58 -1.36 -12.69 6.82
CA SER A 58 -1.47 -13.79 5.87
C SER A 58 -0.25 -14.69 5.95
N ALA A 59 -0.46 -15.99 6.16
CA ALA A 59 0.61 -17.00 6.29
C ALA A 59 1.51 -17.14 5.05
N HIS A 60 1.06 -16.67 3.88
CA HIS A 60 1.81 -16.66 2.64
C HIS A 60 1.77 -15.27 1.98
N PRO A 61 2.67 -14.34 2.37
CA PRO A 61 2.78 -13.07 1.68
C PRO A 61 3.38 -13.30 0.29
N GLY A 62 2.53 -13.34 -0.73
CA GLY A 62 2.95 -13.40 -2.13
C GLY A 62 3.58 -12.07 -2.54
N TYR A 63 4.90 -11.99 -2.54
CA TYR A 63 5.63 -10.86 -3.12
C TYR A 63 5.69 -11.03 -4.63
N VAL A 64 5.20 -10.03 -5.36
CA VAL A 64 5.26 -10.02 -6.82
C VAL A 64 6.00 -8.76 -7.24
N ASP A 65 7.25 -8.93 -7.71
CA ASP A 65 8.02 -7.83 -8.29
C ASP A 65 7.39 -7.46 -9.64
N LYS A 66 6.69 -6.33 -9.67
CA LYS A 66 6.10 -5.74 -10.87
C LYS A 66 6.42 -4.26 -10.85
N ARG A 67 6.94 -3.76 -11.98
CA ARG A 67 7.08 -2.33 -12.20
C ARG A 67 5.68 -1.70 -12.22
N CYS A 68 5.48 -0.67 -11.40
CA CYS A 68 4.27 0.14 -11.39
C CYS A 68 4.19 1.01 -12.65
#